data_AF-A0A3S4IVQ9-F1
#
_entry.id   AF-A0A3S4IVQ9-F1
#
_cell.length_a   1.000
_cell.length_b   1.000
_cell.length_c   1.000
_cell.angle_alpha   90.00
_cell.angle_beta   90.00
_cell.angle_gamma   90.00
#
_symmetry.space_group_name_H-M   'P 1'
#
loop_
_entity.id
_entity.type
_entity.pdbx_description
1 polymer ?
#
loop_
_entity_poly.entity_id
_entity_poly.type
_entity_poly.pdbx_seq_one_letter_code
_entity_poly.pdbx_strand_id
1 'polypeptide(L)'
;MRALCDVFATVTVPNVPDVEVTARQLDFLARELATRPQNLTDGQIRQGLSAMVQLLEHYFSEQGAGQARHRLMRRRSQNEQRSWRYLDIINRMIDKPGSRSHRVILLGLFSTLLQAKGTLRLHKDARPLLLVEDPETRLHPIMLSVAWQLLNLLPLQRIATTNSGELLSLTPVEHVVRLVRESSRVAAWRLGPGGLSAEDGRRIAFHIRFNRASSLFARCWLLVEGETETWVINELARQCGHHF
;
A
#
# COMPACT_ATOMS: atom_id res chain seq x y z
N MET A 1 -2.54 8.88 -28.49
CA MET A 1 -2.94 9.96 -27.58
C MET A 1 -1.68 10.57 -26.96
N ARG A 2 -0.86 11.17 -27.83
CA ARG A 2 0.26 12.05 -27.47
C ARG A 2 -0.33 13.45 -27.32
N ALA A 3 -0.15 14.06 -26.17
CA ALA A 3 -0.09 15.50 -25.90
C ALA A 3 -0.52 15.73 -24.45
N LEU A 4 0.45 15.86 -23.56
CA LEU A 4 0.43 16.83 -22.47
C LEU A 4 1.86 16.97 -21.92
N CYS A 5 2.51 18.00 -22.47
CA CYS A 5 3.55 18.83 -21.90
C CYS A 5 4.96 18.25 -21.70
N ASP A 6 5.74 18.40 -22.77
CA ASP A 6 7.10 18.93 -22.71
C ASP A 6 7.13 20.24 -21.89
N VAL A 7 7.93 20.25 -20.82
CA VAL A 7 8.66 21.43 -20.34
C VAL A 7 10.07 20.93 -20.00
N PHE A 8 11.01 21.19 -20.92
CA PHE A 8 12.44 20.92 -20.72
C PHE A 8 13.02 21.87 -19.68
N ALA A 9 13.86 21.34 -18.79
CA ALA A 9 15.03 22.07 -18.29
C ALA A 9 16.15 21.08 -17.98
N THR A 10 17.29 21.26 -18.63
CA THR A 10 18.59 20.69 -18.26
C THR A 10 18.88 21.03 -16.80
N VAL A 11 18.94 20.02 -15.92
CA VAL A 11 19.25 20.24 -14.50
C VAL A 11 20.60 19.59 -14.18
N THR A 12 21.55 20.46 -13.89
CA THR A 12 22.81 20.17 -13.20
C THR A 12 22.54 19.44 -11.88
N VAL A 13 23.28 18.35 -11.65
CA VAL A 13 23.25 17.54 -10.43
C VAL A 13 23.38 18.44 -9.19
N PRO A 14 22.42 18.44 -8.25
CA PRO A 14 22.58 19.16 -7.00
C PRO A 14 23.70 18.54 -6.17
N ASN A 15 24.51 19.44 -5.62
CA ASN A 15 25.69 19.21 -4.82
C ASN A 15 25.34 18.43 -3.53
N VAL A 16 26.35 17.76 -2.97
CA VAL A 16 26.32 16.76 -1.89
C VAL A 16 25.89 17.21 -0.46
N PRO A 17 25.56 18.48 -0.09
CA PRO A 17 25.16 18.82 1.29
C PRO A 17 23.77 18.35 1.77
N ASP A 18 22.81 18.11 0.87
CA ASP A 18 21.39 17.91 1.24
C ASP A 18 21.11 16.52 1.88
N VAL A 19 21.96 15.54 1.55
CA VAL A 19 21.79 14.15 1.97
C VAL A 19 22.09 13.97 3.46
N GLU A 20 23.12 14.65 4.00
CA GLU A 20 23.45 14.59 5.43
C GLU A 20 22.41 15.29 6.30
N VAL A 21 21.85 16.42 5.83
CA VAL A 21 20.79 17.14 6.55
C VAL A 21 19.50 16.31 6.60
N THR A 22 19.14 15.69 5.48
CA THR A 22 18.03 14.74 5.39
C THR A 22 18.23 13.58 6.36
N ALA A 23 19.40 12.95 6.37
CA ALA A 23 19.69 11.81 7.26
C ALA A 23 19.54 12.18 8.74
N ARG A 24 20.03 13.37 9.15
CA ARG A 24 19.87 13.87 10.53
C ARG A 24 18.40 14.16 10.89
N GLN A 25 17.62 14.69 9.96
CA GLN A 25 16.19 14.93 10.16
C GLN A 25 15.39 13.62 10.27
N LEU A 26 15.71 12.63 9.43
CA LEU A 26 15.13 11.29 9.54
C LEU A 26 15.46 10.64 10.88
N ASP A 27 16.71 10.76 11.33
CA ASP A 27 17.15 10.27 12.65
C ASP A 27 16.46 10.99 13.82
N PHE A 28 16.16 12.29 13.70
CA PHE A 28 15.42 13.04 14.70
C PHE A 28 13.96 12.57 14.79
N LEU A 29 13.27 12.48 13.66
CA LEU A 29 11.89 12.01 13.59
C LEU A 29 11.76 10.54 14.07
N ALA A 30 12.74 9.72 13.74
CA ALA A 30 12.90 8.36 14.25
C ALA A 30 12.96 8.32 15.79
N ARG A 31 13.74 9.22 16.40
CA ARG A 31 13.85 9.32 17.86
C ARG A 31 12.58 9.84 18.50
N GLU A 32 11.91 10.82 17.90
CA GLU A 32 10.62 11.33 18.38
C GLU A 32 9.55 10.24 18.42
N LEU A 33 9.46 9.40 17.38
CA LEU A 33 8.63 8.17 17.39
C LEU A 33 9.01 7.19 18.50
N ALA A 34 10.29 7.19 18.91
CA ALA A 34 10.81 6.32 19.96
C ALA A 34 10.60 6.85 21.39
N THR A 35 10.21 8.12 21.58
CA THR A 35 10.14 8.74 22.93
C THR A 35 9.01 8.22 23.83
N ARG A 36 8.12 7.35 23.32
CA ARG A 36 7.06 6.71 24.13
C ARG A 36 6.84 5.22 23.81
N PRO A 37 7.81 4.32 24.07
CA PRO A 37 7.64 2.90 23.85
C PRO A 37 7.43 2.24 25.21
N GLN A 38 6.19 2.00 25.62
CA GLN A 38 5.99 1.23 26.86
C GLN A 38 6.46 -0.24 26.71
N ASN A 39 6.80 -0.74 25.50
CA ASN A 39 7.10 -2.15 25.25
C ASN A 39 8.22 -2.47 24.21
N LEU A 40 8.97 -1.49 23.67
CA LEU A 40 10.02 -1.76 22.66
C LEU A 40 11.36 -1.14 23.06
N THR A 41 12.46 -1.82 22.77
CA THR A 41 13.81 -1.29 22.95
C THR A 41 14.20 -0.37 21.79
N ASP A 42 15.11 0.58 22.03
CA ASP A 42 15.63 1.50 21.01
C ASP A 42 16.15 0.79 19.75
N GLY A 43 16.77 -0.38 19.92
CA GLY A 43 17.26 -1.20 18.80
C GLY A 43 16.12 -1.74 17.93
N GLN A 44 15.00 -2.14 18.53
CA GLN A 44 13.82 -2.63 17.82
C GLN A 44 13.13 -1.50 17.05
N ILE A 45 13.07 -0.31 17.64
CA ILE A 45 12.48 0.88 17.01
C ILE A 45 13.32 1.29 15.79
N ARG A 46 14.65 1.34 15.93
CA ARG A 46 15.55 1.62 14.80
C ARG A 46 15.41 0.59 13.67
N GLN A 47 15.24 -0.68 13.99
CA GLN A 47 15.04 -1.73 12.98
C GLN A 47 13.71 -1.57 12.24
N GLY A 48 12.61 -1.31 12.95
CA GLY A 48 11.31 -1.06 12.33
C GLY A 48 11.31 0.20 11.45
N LEU A 49 11.96 1.27 11.89
CA LEU A 49 12.13 2.49 11.10
C LEU A 49 13.04 2.29 9.89
N SER A 50 14.08 1.47 10.01
CA SER A 50 14.90 1.08 8.86
C SER A 50 14.08 0.33 7.80
N ALA A 51 13.20 -0.58 8.21
CA ALA A 51 12.25 -1.24 7.30
C ALA A 51 11.29 -0.25 6.65
N MET A 52 10.80 0.74 7.40
CA MET A 52 9.94 1.80 6.89
C MET A 52 10.63 2.61 5.79
N VAL A 53 11.87 3.06 6.02
CA VAL A 53 12.67 3.77 5.01
C VAL A 53 12.90 2.89 3.79
N GLN A 54 13.27 1.61 3.98
CA GLN A 54 13.48 0.68 2.86
C GLN A 54 12.22 0.49 2.01
N LEU A 55 11.04 0.36 2.64
CA LEU A 55 9.76 0.29 1.94
C LEU A 55 9.54 1.55 1.10
N LEU A 56 9.71 2.72 1.71
CA LEU A 56 9.51 3.98 1.00
C LEU A 56 10.53 4.13 -0.14
N GLU A 57 11.80 3.81 0.07
CA GLU A 57 12.78 3.81 -1.02
C GLU A 57 12.41 2.85 -2.15
N HIS A 58 11.87 1.67 -1.83
CA HIS A 58 11.47 0.68 -2.83
C HIS A 58 10.32 1.15 -3.72
N TYR A 59 9.37 1.94 -3.19
CA TYR A 59 8.23 2.45 -3.96
C TYR A 59 8.42 3.87 -4.53
N PHE A 60 9.26 4.71 -3.92
CA PHE A 60 9.48 6.10 -4.34
C PHE A 60 10.70 6.30 -5.23
N SER A 61 11.61 5.31 -5.37
CA SER A 61 12.81 5.45 -6.20
C SER A 61 12.60 5.21 -7.70
N GLU A 62 11.41 4.76 -8.13
CA GLU A 62 11.13 4.45 -9.54
C GLU A 62 10.43 5.59 -10.31
N GLN A 63 10.85 6.85 -10.12
CA GLN A 63 10.56 7.91 -11.11
C GLN A 63 11.61 8.00 -12.23
N GLY A 64 12.64 7.13 -12.24
CA GLY A 64 13.54 7.01 -13.38
C GLY A 64 14.78 6.16 -13.12
N ALA A 65 14.72 4.87 -13.47
CA ALA A 65 15.84 4.03 -13.95
C ALA A 65 15.44 2.56 -13.83
N GLY A 66 14.80 2.04 -14.88
CA GLY A 66 14.68 0.60 -15.05
C GLY A 66 16.07 -0.05 -15.14
N GLN A 67 16.16 -1.28 -14.65
CA GLN A 67 17.17 -2.29 -14.96
C GLN A 67 18.43 -2.44 -14.08
N ALA A 68 18.76 -1.55 -13.14
CA ALA A 68 20.09 -1.64 -12.47
C ALA A 68 20.18 -2.41 -11.13
N ARG A 69 19.10 -2.97 -10.54
CA ARG A 69 19.12 -3.34 -9.11
C ARG A 69 18.92 -4.81 -8.70
N HIS A 70 18.79 -5.74 -9.63
CA HIS A 70 18.69 -7.18 -9.31
C HIS A 70 19.89 -7.76 -8.51
N ARG A 71 21.00 -7.03 -8.34
CA ARG A 71 22.22 -7.55 -7.70
C ARG A 71 22.44 -7.19 -6.22
N LEU A 72 21.64 -6.31 -5.60
CA LEU A 72 21.84 -5.92 -4.19
C LEU A 72 20.96 -6.71 -3.19
N MET A 73 19.92 -7.41 -3.65
CA MET A 73 18.95 -8.07 -2.75
C MET A 73 19.37 -9.45 -2.20
N ARG A 74 20.49 -10.04 -2.63
CA ARG A 74 20.80 -11.45 -2.28
C ARG A 74 21.57 -11.66 -0.96
N ARG A 75 21.75 -10.63 -0.11
CA ARG A 75 22.57 -10.75 1.12
C ARG A 75 21.89 -10.46 2.47
N ARG A 76 20.56 -10.29 2.57
CA ARG A 76 19.89 -9.80 3.80
C ARG A 76 18.62 -10.56 4.28
N SER A 77 18.37 -11.78 3.84
CA SER A 77 17.06 -12.45 4.03
C SER A 77 16.63 -12.73 5.49
N GLN A 78 17.54 -12.88 6.46
CA GLN A 78 17.14 -13.16 7.86
C GLN A 78 16.85 -11.90 8.68
N ASN A 79 17.52 -10.78 8.39
CA ASN A 79 17.34 -9.54 9.15
C ASN A 79 16.10 -8.77 8.68
N GLU A 80 15.71 -8.94 7.42
CA GLU A 80 14.52 -8.33 6.84
C GLU A 80 13.24 -8.80 7.55
N GLN A 81 13.04 -10.11 7.72
CA GLN A 81 11.81 -10.64 8.35
C GLN A 81 11.60 -10.12 9.78
N ARG A 82 12.68 -9.93 10.55
CA ARG A 82 12.62 -9.32 11.88
C ARG A 82 12.26 -7.84 11.81
N SER A 83 12.85 -7.11 10.87
CA SER A 83 12.60 -5.69 10.67
C SER A 83 11.13 -5.41 10.28
N TRP A 84 10.52 -6.26 9.44
CA TRP A 84 9.10 -6.20 9.08
C TRP A 84 8.16 -6.48 10.26
N ARG A 85 8.53 -7.39 11.17
CA ARG A 85 7.75 -7.63 12.40
C ARG A 85 7.76 -6.40 13.31
N TYR A 86 8.90 -5.72 13.45
CA TYR A 86 8.96 -4.49 14.24
C TYR A 86 8.16 -3.36 13.60
N LEU A 87 8.17 -3.27 12.26
CA LEU A 87 7.32 -2.32 11.54
C LEU A 87 5.82 -2.58 11.79
N ASP A 88 5.37 -3.83 11.80
CA ASP A 88 3.99 -4.18 12.15
C ASP A 88 3.63 -3.74 13.58
N ILE A 89 4.52 -3.97 14.55
CA ILE A 89 4.31 -3.49 15.93
C ILE A 89 4.20 -1.96 15.96
N ILE A 90 5.08 -1.25 15.24
CA ILE A 90 5.02 0.21 15.11
C ILE A 90 3.69 0.65 14.50
N ASN A 91 3.23 0.03 13.41
CA ASN A 91 1.93 0.32 12.80
C ASN A 91 0.80 0.21 13.82
N ARG A 92 0.74 -0.88 14.59
CA ARG A 92 -0.29 -1.11 15.62
C ARG A 92 -0.21 -0.11 16.77
N MET A 93 0.98 0.37 17.13
CA MET A 93 1.13 1.44 18.13
C MET A 93 0.58 2.77 17.61
N ILE A 94 0.81 3.07 16.34
CA ILE A 94 0.38 4.33 15.69
C ILE A 94 -1.12 4.31 15.37
N ASP A 95 -1.72 3.15 15.13
CA ASP A 95 -3.14 3.06 14.82
C ASP A 95 -4.05 3.35 16.05
N LYS A 96 -3.50 3.30 17.27
CA LYS A 96 -4.26 3.55 18.52
C LYS A 96 -4.84 4.98 18.59
N PRO A 97 -6.07 5.15 19.15
CA PRO A 97 -6.67 6.48 19.34
C PRO A 97 -5.78 7.37 20.24
N GLY A 98 -5.54 8.62 19.82
CA GLY A 98 -4.69 9.58 20.52
C GLY A 98 -3.26 9.74 19.97
N SER A 99 -2.88 9.00 18.92
CA SER A 99 -1.55 8.99 18.30
C SER A 99 -1.31 10.06 17.21
N ARG A 100 -2.04 11.20 17.27
CA ARG A 100 -1.96 12.23 16.21
C ARG A 100 -0.52 12.69 15.94
N SER A 101 0.29 12.82 16.98
CA SER A 101 1.71 13.17 16.86
C SER A 101 2.51 12.16 16.05
N HIS A 102 2.28 10.85 16.21
CA HIS A 102 2.98 9.82 15.44
C HIS A 102 2.66 9.86 13.95
N ARG A 103 1.40 10.15 13.58
CA ARG A 103 0.99 10.31 12.17
C ARG A 103 1.64 11.54 11.54
N VAL A 104 1.79 12.62 12.31
CA VAL A 104 2.52 13.82 11.87
C VAL A 104 4.01 13.51 11.69
N ILE A 105 4.62 12.73 12.59
CA ILE A 105 6.03 12.32 12.45
C ILE A 105 6.22 11.42 11.23
N LEU A 106 5.33 10.45 10.98
CA LEU A 106 5.32 9.63 9.77
C LEU A 106 5.24 10.49 8.50
N LEU A 107 4.35 11.49 8.49
CA LEU A 107 4.24 12.45 7.39
C LEU A 107 5.52 13.28 7.23
N GLY A 108 6.15 13.68 8.33
CA GLY A 108 7.46 14.33 8.32
C GLY A 108 8.53 13.46 7.68
N LEU A 109 8.62 12.18 8.07
CA LEU A 109 9.58 11.24 7.52
C LEU A 109 9.37 11.06 6.01
N PHE A 110 8.11 10.93 5.63
CA PHE A 110 7.68 10.85 4.24
C PHE A 110 8.06 12.10 3.43
N SER A 111 7.77 13.30 3.96
CA SER A 111 8.11 14.57 3.34
C SER A 111 9.61 14.74 3.18
N THR A 112 10.40 14.39 4.20
CA THR A 112 11.86 14.43 4.16
C THR A 112 12.41 13.47 3.09
N LEU A 113 11.85 12.27 2.97
CA LEU A 113 12.23 11.32 1.90
C LEU A 113 11.88 11.83 0.51
N LEU A 114 10.71 12.46 0.33
CA LEU A 114 10.33 13.07 -0.95
C LEU A 114 11.27 14.23 -1.32
N GLN A 115 11.60 15.10 -0.36
CA GLN A 115 12.51 16.23 -0.57
C GLN A 115 13.93 15.78 -0.93
N ALA A 116 14.41 14.69 -0.32
CA ALA A 116 15.74 14.16 -0.60
C ALA A 116 15.88 13.43 -1.94
N LYS A 117 14.77 12.90 -2.47
CA LYS A 117 14.76 12.18 -3.76
C LYS A 117 14.31 13.07 -4.92
N GLY A 118 13.57 14.14 -4.67
CA GLY A 118 13.04 15.05 -5.67
C GLY A 118 13.89 16.31 -5.83
N THR A 119 14.16 16.71 -7.07
CA THR A 119 14.62 18.08 -7.38
C THR A 119 13.49 19.11 -7.30
N LEU A 120 12.24 18.66 -7.17
CA LEU A 120 11.07 19.51 -7.02
C LEU A 120 10.81 19.84 -5.55
N ARG A 121 10.93 21.13 -5.21
CA ARG A 121 10.36 21.67 -3.97
C ARG A 121 8.84 21.69 -4.09
N LEU A 122 8.17 20.85 -3.31
CA LEU A 122 6.73 20.90 -3.17
C LEU A 122 6.32 22.26 -2.60
N HIS A 123 5.33 22.90 -3.23
CA HIS A 123 4.72 24.11 -2.68
C HIS A 123 4.12 23.78 -1.29
N LYS A 124 4.14 24.75 -0.36
CA LYS A 124 3.65 24.56 1.02
C LYS A 124 2.21 24.04 1.11
N ASP A 125 1.38 24.39 0.11
CA ASP A 125 -0.04 24.00 0.02
C ASP A 125 -0.26 22.82 -0.96
N ALA A 126 0.81 22.23 -1.49
CA ALA A 126 0.70 21.07 -2.36
C ALA A 126 0.12 19.89 -1.58
N ARG A 127 -0.87 19.21 -2.18
CA ARG A 127 -1.44 17.96 -1.66
C ARG A 127 -0.96 16.82 -2.53
N PRO A 128 0.11 16.11 -2.15
CA PRO A 128 0.66 15.06 -2.98
C PRO A 128 -0.34 13.92 -3.14
N LEU A 129 -0.46 13.42 -4.37
CA LEU A 129 -1.19 12.20 -4.71
C LEU A 129 -0.19 11.06 -4.76
N LEU A 130 -0.46 9.98 -4.02
CA LEU A 130 0.35 8.78 -4.06
C LEU A 130 -0.26 7.76 -5.02
N LEU A 131 0.47 7.45 -6.09
CA LEU A 131 0.12 6.40 -7.04
C LEU A 131 0.95 5.14 -6.74
N VAL A 132 0.28 4.00 -6.58
CA VAL A 132 0.96 2.72 -6.32
C VAL A 132 0.48 1.68 -7.33
N GLU A 133 1.38 1.24 -8.20
CA GLU A 133 1.06 0.23 -9.21
C GLU A 133 1.47 -1.17 -8.74
N ASP A 134 0.49 -2.07 -8.73
CA ASP A 134 0.58 -3.51 -8.48
C ASP A 134 1.63 -3.87 -7.39
N PRO A 135 1.46 -3.34 -6.17
CA PRO A 135 2.47 -3.46 -5.11
C PRO A 135 2.75 -4.91 -4.71
N GLU A 136 1.83 -5.84 -4.94
CA GLU A 136 1.99 -7.27 -4.70
C GLU A 136 3.04 -7.96 -5.57
N THR A 137 3.41 -7.36 -6.71
CA THR A 137 4.38 -7.97 -7.64
C THR A 137 5.80 -8.01 -7.08
N ARG A 138 6.09 -7.16 -6.09
CA ARG A 138 7.43 -6.99 -5.50
C ARG A 138 7.50 -7.31 -4.01
N LEU A 139 6.37 -7.57 -3.35
CA LEU A 139 6.31 -7.87 -1.92
C LEU A 139 5.67 -9.22 -1.65
N HIS A 140 6.25 -9.95 -0.70
CA HIS A 140 5.58 -11.11 -0.12
C HIS A 140 4.27 -10.67 0.58
N PRO A 141 3.19 -11.47 0.57
CA PRO A 141 1.90 -11.19 1.20
C PRO A 141 1.96 -10.47 2.57
N ILE A 142 2.69 -11.05 3.53
CA ILE A 142 2.87 -10.44 4.87
C ILE A 142 3.49 -9.04 4.79
N MET A 143 4.52 -8.84 3.97
CA MET A 143 5.18 -7.54 3.82
C MET A 143 4.26 -6.54 3.14
N LEU A 144 3.46 -6.98 2.17
CA LEU A 144 2.45 -6.18 1.49
C LEU A 144 1.40 -5.67 2.47
N SER A 145 0.87 -6.54 3.33
CA SER A 145 -0.09 -6.15 4.37
C SER A 145 0.48 -5.12 5.35
N VAL A 146 1.69 -5.34 5.85
CA VAL A 146 2.38 -4.39 6.76
C VAL A 146 2.65 -3.06 6.05
N ALA A 147 3.07 -3.11 4.79
CA ALA A 147 3.33 -1.94 3.98
C ALA A 147 2.07 -1.12 3.73
N TRP A 148 0.98 -1.80 3.37
CA TRP A 148 -0.31 -1.17 3.08
C TRP A 148 -0.90 -0.51 4.33
N GLN A 149 -0.77 -1.15 5.49
CA GLN A 149 -1.18 -0.56 6.76
C GLN A 149 -0.39 0.71 7.08
N LEU A 150 0.93 0.69 6.89
CA LEU A 150 1.76 1.89 7.07
C LEU A 150 1.28 3.03 6.15
N LEU A 151 1.05 2.73 4.87
CA LEU A 151 0.54 3.71 3.91
C LEU A 151 -0.86 4.21 4.29
N ASN A 152 -1.70 3.43 4.99
CA ASN A 152 -3.02 3.85 5.47
C ASN A 152 -2.93 4.89 6.59
N LEU A 153 -1.80 4.95 7.31
CA LEU A 153 -1.57 5.93 8.37
C LEU A 153 -1.17 7.30 7.83
N LEU A 154 -0.73 7.38 6.58
CA LEU A 154 -0.34 8.64 5.95
C LEU A 154 -1.59 9.43 5.50
N PRO A 155 -1.70 10.72 5.84
CA PRO A 155 -2.84 11.57 5.46
C PRO A 155 -2.73 12.04 4.00
N LEU A 156 -2.55 11.10 3.07
CA LEU A 156 -2.36 11.36 1.64
C LEU A 156 -3.53 10.78 0.85
N GLN A 157 -3.91 11.45 -0.23
CA GLN A 157 -4.80 10.82 -1.21
C GLN A 157 -3.99 9.79 -2.00
N ARG A 158 -4.56 8.59 -2.11
CA ARG A 158 -3.88 7.44 -2.70
C ARG A 158 -4.75 6.82 -3.79
N ILE A 159 -4.12 6.40 -4.86
CA ILE A 159 -4.72 5.59 -5.91
C ILE A 159 -3.78 4.42 -6.11
N ALA A 160 -4.31 3.21 -6.06
CA ALA A 160 -3.52 2.02 -6.33
C ALA A 160 -4.25 1.08 -7.27
N THR A 161 -3.47 0.41 -8.12
CA THR A 161 -3.92 -0.76 -8.85
C THR A 161 -3.46 -2.00 -8.09
N THR A 162 -4.27 -3.05 -8.11
CA THR A 162 -3.91 -4.31 -7.48
C THR A 162 -4.72 -5.45 -8.07
N ASN A 163 -4.05 -6.60 -8.22
CA ASN A 163 -4.62 -7.91 -8.45
C ASN A 163 -4.53 -8.80 -7.20
N SER A 164 -4.20 -8.22 -6.04
CA SER A 164 -4.09 -8.93 -4.76
C SER A 164 -5.41 -8.95 -4.01
N GLY A 165 -5.92 -10.17 -3.76
CA GLY A 165 -7.04 -10.37 -2.85
C GLY A 165 -6.72 -9.90 -1.43
N GLU A 166 -5.47 -10.01 -0.99
CA GLU A 166 -5.05 -9.55 0.34
C GLU A 166 -5.22 -8.03 0.49
N LEU A 167 -4.83 -7.23 -0.51
CA LEU A 167 -5.05 -5.78 -0.47
C LEU A 167 -6.53 -5.39 -0.52
N LEU A 168 -7.33 -6.12 -1.30
CA LEU A 168 -8.78 -5.91 -1.32
C LEU A 168 -9.42 -6.26 0.03
N SER A 169 -8.90 -7.25 0.75
CA SER A 169 -9.36 -7.59 2.10
C SER A 169 -9.12 -6.43 3.08
N LEU A 170 -8.04 -5.66 2.90
CA LEU A 170 -7.67 -4.52 3.74
C LEU A 170 -8.33 -3.20 3.32
N THR A 171 -9.00 -3.15 2.17
CA THR A 171 -9.54 -1.91 1.59
C THR A 171 -11.06 -1.88 1.66
N PRO A 172 -11.68 -0.88 2.32
CA PRO A 172 -13.14 -0.74 2.37
C PRO A 172 -13.77 -0.79 0.97
N VAL A 173 -14.91 -1.47 0.82
CA VAL A 173 -15.53 -1.74 -0.49
C VAL A 173 -15.95 -0.44 -1.20
N GLU A 174 -16.25 0.60 -0.42
CA GLU A 174 -16.60 1.94 -0.87
C GLU A 174 -15.44 2.63 -1.62
N HIS A 175 -14.21 2.21 -1.36
CA HIS A 175 -13.00 2.71 -2.01
C HIS A 175 -12.53 1.83 -3.17
N VAL A 176 -13.21 0.70 -3.42
CA VAL A 176 -12.84 -0.22 -4.51
C VAL A 176 -13.47 0.23 -5.82
N VAL A 177 -12.63 0.36 -6.85
CA VAL A 177 -13.06 0.58 -8.23
C VAL A 177 -12.62 -0.61 -9.06
N ARG A 178 -13.57 -1.28 -9.70
CA ARG A 178 -13.32 -2.39 -10.61
C ARG A 178 -13.21 -1.89 -12.04
N LEU A 179 -12.04 -2.06 -12.64
CA LEU A 179 -11.82 -1.80 -14.06
C LEU A 179 -12.14 -3.07 -14.86
N VAL A 180 -13.01 -2.96 -15.85
CA VAL A 180 -13.39 -4.07 -16.74
C VAL A 180 -13.12 -3.66 -18.17
N ARG A 181 -12.35 -4.47 -18.90
CA ARG A 181 -12.10 -4.26 -20.32
C ARG A 181 -13.29 -4.77 -21.13
N GLU A 182 -14.00 -3.87 -21.78
CA GLU A 182 -15.02 -4.15 -22.78
C GLU A 182 -14.41 -4.06 -24.20
N SER A 183 -15.15 -4.44 -25.23
CA SER A 183 -14.64 -4.52 -26.61
C SER A 183 -14.06 -3.19 -27.14
N SER A 184 -14.59 -2.05 -26.71
CA SER A 184 -14.20 -0.72 -27.20
C SER A 184 -13.71 0.25 -26.12
N ARG A 185 -13.79 -0.13 -24.83
CA ARG A 185 -13.48 0.76 -23.71
C ARG A 185 -13.09 -0.01 -22.45
N VAL A 186 -12.52 0.70 -21.48
CA VAL A 186 -12.41 0.21 -20.10
C VAL A 186 -13.50 0.89 -19.28
N ALA A 187 -14.41 0.09 -18.73
CA ALA A 187 -15.45 0.57 -17.83
C ALA A 187 -14.95 0.54 -16.38
N ALA A 188 -15.22 1.60 -15.63
CA ALA A 188 -14.90 1.70 -14.21
C ALA A 188 -16.18 1.57 -13.38
N TRP A 189 -16.27 0.49 -12.63
CA TRP A 189 -17.41 0.17 -11.77
C TRP A 189 -17.07 0.48 -10.32
N ARG A 190 -17.96 1.19 -9.64
CA ARG A 190 -17.84 1.53 -8.21
C ARG A 190 -19.21 1.55 -7.56
N LEU A 191 -19.26 1.50 -6.23
CA LEU A 191 -20.50 1.73 -5.50
C LEU A 191 -21.05 3.13 -5.83
N GLY A 192 -22.34 3.20 -6.13
CA GLY A 192 -23.03 4.45 -6.45
C GLY A 192 -23.17 5.37 -5.23
N PRO A 193 -23.68 6.59 -5.40
CA PRO A 193 -23.84 7.56 -4.31
C PRO A 193 -24.78 7.09 -3.18
N GLY A 194 -25.70 6.15 -3.47
CA GLY A 194 -26.55 5.51 -2.47
C GLY A 194 -25.81 4.48 -1.59
N GLY A 195 -24.57 4.10 -1.95
CA GLY A 195 -23.75 3.16 -1.20
C GLY A 195 -24.39 1.79 -1.01
N LEU A 196 -23.97 1.11 0.05
CA LEU A 196 -24.60 -0.10 0.56
C LEU A 196 -25.35 0.24 1.85
N SER A 197 -26.41 -0.51 2.15
CA SER A 197 -26.99 -0.48 3.50
C SER A 197 -25.93 -0.94 4.51
N ALA A 198 -26.04 -0.52 5.77
CA ALA A 198 -25.11 -0.95 6.82
C ALA A 198 -25.08 -2.48 6.99
N GLU A 199 -26.21 -3.14 6.73
CA GLU A 199 -26.32 -4.59 6.78
C GLU A 199 -25.61 -5.26 5.58
N ASP A 200 -25.87 -4.80 4.36
CA ASP A 200 -25.22 -5.33 3.15
C ASP A 200 -23.72 -5.08 3.16
N GLY A 201 -23.31 -3.89 3.60
CA GLY A 201 -21.90 -3.54 3.80
C GLY A 201 -21.22 -4.50 4.76
N ARG A 202 -21.88 -4.86 5.87
CA ARG A 202 -21.36 -5.84 6.84
C ARG A 202 -21.28 -7.24 6.24
N ARG A 203 -22.31 -7.69 5.50
CA ARG A 203 -22.32 -9.00 4.84
C ARG A 203 -21.20 -9.12 3.81
N ILE A 204 -21.03 -8.11 2.95
CA ILE A 204 -19.96 -8.05 1.94
C ILE A 204 -18.59 -7.97 2.62
N ALA A 205 -18.44 -7.15 3.66
CA ALA A 205 -17.18 -7.06 4.39
C ALA A 205 -16.79 -8.43 4.97
N PHE A 206 -17.70 -9.10 5.68
CA PHE A 206 -17.39 -10.36 6.34
C PHE A 206 -17.27 -11.55 5.37
N HIS A 207 -18.33 -11.84 4.61
CA HIS A 207 -18.38 -13.06 3.79
C HIS A 207 -17.50 -12.99 2.55
N ILE A 208 -17.25 -11.79 2.03
CA ILE A 208 -16.52 -11.62 0.76
C ILE A 208 -15.14 -11.03 1.03
N ARG A 209 -15.04 -9.82 1.59
CA ARG A 209 -13.72 -9.18 1.76
C ARG A 209 -12.82 -9.91 2.74
N PHE A 210 -13.31 -10.34 3.90
CA PHE A 210 -12.48 -11.03 4.88
C PHE A 210 -12.25 -12.51 4.53
N ASN A 211 -13.31 -13.23 4.13
CA ASN A 211 -13.21 -14.67 3.96
C ASN A 211 -12.83 -15.12 2.53
N ARG A 212 -13.16 -14.33 1.50
CA ARG A 212 -12.99 -14.72 0.09
C ARG A 212 -12.66 -13.53 -0.80
N ALA A 213 -11.66 -12.73 -0.42
CA ALA A 213 -11.37 -11.45 -1.10
C ALA A 213 -11.13 -11.61 -2.61
N SER A 214 -10.50 -12.71 -3.01
CA SER A 214 -10.26 -13.05 -4.43
C SER A 214 -11.54 -13.18 -5.25
N SER A 215 -12.69 -13.45 -4.63
CA SER A 215 -13.99 -13.47 -5.32
C SER A 215 -14.34 -12.12 -5.93
N LEU A 216 -13.78 -10.99 -5.47
CA LEU A 216 -13.99 -9.67 -6.10
C LEU A 216 -13.48 -9.59 -7.55
N PHE A 217 -12.56 -10.49 -7.94
CA PHE A 217 -12.08 -10.61 -9.32
C PHE A 217 -13.00 -11.50 -10.19
N ALA A 218 -13.90 -12.28 -9.58
CA ALA A 218 -14.78 -13.18 -10.31
C ALA A 218 -15.70 -12.42 -11.29
N ARG A 219 -16.08 -13.07 -12.39
CA ARG A 219 -17.00 -12.49 -13.37
C ARG A 219 -18.45 -12.47 -12.85
N CYS A 220 -18.83 -13.46 -12.06
CA CYS A 220 -20.12 -13.56 -11.41
C CYS A 220 -19.97 -14.22 -10.03
N TRP A 221 -20.95 -14.01 -9.16
CA TRP A 221 -21.08 -14.69 -7.90
C TRP A 221 -22.31 -15.58 -7.93
N LEU A 222 -22.15 -16.81 -7.47
CA LEU A 222 -23.26 -17.72 -7.17
C LEU A 222 -23.41 -17.73 -5.66
N LEU A 223 -24.49 -17.13 -5.16
CA LEU A 223 -24.79 -17.09 -3.75
C LEU A 223 -25.68 -18.28 -3.42
N VAL A 224 -25.27 -19.06 -2.43
CA VAL A 224 -25.95 -20.28 -1.99
C VAL A 224 -26.27 -20.21 -0.51
N GLU A 225 -27.32 -20.92 -0.09
CA GLU A 225 -27.76 -20.97 1.30
C GLU A 225 -26.88 -21.88 2.16
N GLY A 226 -26.44 -23.02 1.63
CA GLY A 226 -25.65 -23.99 2.39
C GLY A 226 -24.67 -24.83 1.57
N GLU A 227 -24.15 -25.87 2.23
CA GLU A 227 -23.18 -26.79 1.64
C GLU A 227 -23.80 -27.60 0.50
N THR A 228 -25.04 -28.06 0.66
CA THR A 228 -25.75 -28.90 -0.33
C THR A 228 -25.75 -28.27 -1.71
N GLU A 229 -26.12 -26.99 -1.82
CA GLU A 229 -26.12 -26.27 -3.09
C GLU A 229 -24.71 -26.10 -3.66
N THR A 230 -23.71 -25.93 -2.80
CA THR A 230 -22.29 -25.88 -3.24
C THR A 230 -21.89 -27.18 -3.94
N TRP A 231 -22.26 -28.34 -3.37
CA TRP A 231 -22.00 -29.64 -3.98
C TRP A 231 -22.76 -29.83 -5.29
N VAL A 232 -24.07 -29.51 -5.29
CA VAL A 232 -24.93 -29.67 -6.47
C VAL A 232 -24.46 -28.78 -7.63
N ILE A 233 -24.16 -27.51 -7.38
CA ILE A 233 -23.70 -26.58 -8.42
C ILE A 233 -22.35 -27.03 -9.01
N ASN A 234 -21.41 -27.47 -8.15
CA ASN A 234 -20.13 -27.98 -8.61
C ASN A 234 -20.30 -29.22 -9.51
N GLU A 235 -21.18 -30.14 -9.14
CA GLU A 235 -21.45 -31.34 -9.94
C GLU A 235 -22.17 -31.00 -11.25
N LEU A 236 -23.19 -30.13 -11.22
CA LEU A 236 -23.88 -29.68 -12.43
C LEU A 236 -22.94 -29.02 -13.42
N ALA A 237 -22.03 -28.17 -12.95
CA ALA A 237 -21.04 -27.56 -13.81
C ALA A 237 -20.07 -28.56 -14.41
N ARG A 238 -19.63 -29.55 -13.62
CA ARG A 238 -18.79 -30.64 -14.11
C ARG A 238 -19.48 -31.42 -15.24
N GLN A 239 -20.77 -31.69 -15.12
CA GLN A 239 -21.58 -32.33 -16.16
C GLN A 239 -21.72 -31.46 -17.42
N CYS A 240 -21.76 -30.13 -17.25
CA CYS A 240 -21.73 -29.17 -18.35
C CYS A 240 -20.33 -28.93 -18.94
N GLY A 241 -19.29 -29.61 -18.46
CA GLY A 241 -17.90 -29.43 -18.92
C GLY A 241 -17.21 -28.17 -18.39
N HIS A 242 -17.73 -27.58 -17.31
CA HIS A 242 -17.13 -26.46 -16.60
C HIS A 242 -16.46 -26.93 -15.30
N HIS A 243 -15.29 -26.37 -14.99
CA HIS A 243 -14.58 -26.59 -13.74
C HIS A 243 -14.45 -25.26 -13.00
N PHE A 244 -14.76 -25.26 -11.71
CA PHE A 244 -14.63 -24.11 -10.81
C PHE A 244 -13.43 -24.28 -9.87
#